data_AF-A0A7S4NBV3-F1
#
_entry.id   AF-A0A7S4NBV3-F1
#
_cell.length_a   1.000
_cell.length_b   1.000
_cell.length_c   1.000
_cell.angle_alpha   90.00
_cell.angle_beta   90.00
_cell.angle_gamma   90.00
#
_symmetry.space_group_name_H-M   'P 1'
#
loop_
_entity.id
_entity.type
_entity.pdbx_description
1 polymer ?
#
loop_
_entity_poly.entity_id
_entity_poly.type
_entity_poly.pdbx_seq_one_letter_code
_entity_poly.pdbx_strand_id
1 'polypeptide(L)'
;LKHDFKIINGNYPNPFMNHMKYHWAVSDATGNSIVIEYINGKLHVYDNNEVGVLTNDPNFEWQLYNLNTHVNVGPKWANSGEKLKIETPVGSIPNVISKGTNLLGLPGDFTPPSRFARMFYLRENLLYNIPESVETEKDAIIATTALMNSVFIPRGSIAASPEEGPDEFDFTQFTVIKFPQKREFLYRSYQNQVWKKIRLDDLNFELEAGTPKQFLPVNDGEIGIVDYSQKLMGTNKEFIVDSKKGRTEGEGKGKDQEKGGDYNNNDNNNLGGGGGGGGGNIV
;
A
#
# COMPACT_ATOMS: atom_id res chain seq x y z
N LEU A 1 -10.31 17.69 -26.08
CA LEU A 1 -9.72 18.54 -25.03
C LEU A 1 -8.41 19.12 -25.56
N LYS A 2 -8.40 20.38 -25.98
CA LYS A 2 -7.18 21.13 -26.36
C LYS A 2 -6.88 22.10 -25.22
N HIS A 3 -6.20 21.62 -24.18
CA HIS A 3 -5.55 22.49 -23.22
C HIS A 3 -4.06 22.20 -23.31
N ASP A 4 -3.26 23.23 -23.59
CA ASP A 4 -1.81 23.13 -23.62
C ASP A 4 -1.30 22.95 -22.18
N PHE A 5 -1.00 21.72 -21.80
CA PHE A 5 -0.34 21.44 -20.53
C PHE A 5 1.14 21.78 -20.65
N LYS A 6 1.59 22.79 -19.91
CA LYS A 6 3.01 23.13 -19.79
C LYS A 6 3.53 22.54 -18.47
N ILE A 7 4.40 21.54 -18.57
CA ILE A 7 5.16 21.06 -17.41
C ILE A 7 6.28 22.08 -17.15
N ILE A 8 6.24 22.69 -15.96
CA ILE A 8 7.26 23.61 -15.49
C ILE A 8 8.12 22.81 -14.51
N ASN A 9 9.36 22.51 -14.88
CA ASN A 9 10.33 22.01 -13.91
C ASN A 9 10.55 23.12 -12.87
N GLY A 10 10.17 22.85 -11.62
CA GLY A 10 10.52 23.73 -10.51
C GLY A 10 12.03 23.76 -10.36
N ASN A 11 12.63 24.95 -10.26
CA ASN A 11 14.00 25.05 -9.77
C ASN A 11 13.96 24.70 -8.28
N TYR A 12 14.40 23.50 -7.92
CA TYR A 12 14.48 23.11 -6.52
C TYR A 12 15.80 23.59 -5.91
N PRO A 13 15.76 24.23 -4.72
CA PRO A 13 16.97 24.67 -4.03
C PRO A 13 17.91 23.50 -3.68
N ASN A 14 17.36 22.29 -3.57
CA ASN A 14 18.11 21.07 -3.32
C ASN A 14 18.58 20.45 -4.66
N PRO A 15 19.90 20.39 -4.95
CA PRO A 15 20.40 19.83 -6.20
C PRO A 15 20.08 18.34 -6.40
N PHE A 16 19.85 17.56 -5.32
CA PHE A 16 19.39 16.17 -5.44
C PHE A 16 18.02 16.08 -6.11
N MET A 17 17.11 17.03 -5.85
CA MET A 17 15.79 17.08 -6.46
C MET A 17 15.83 17.37 -7.97
N ASN A 18 16.93 17.97 -8.46
CA ASN A 18 17.11 18.23 -9.90
C ASN A 18 17.48 16.97 -10.70
N HIS A 19 17.79 15.85 -10.03
CA HIS A 19 18.13 14.58 -10.65
C HIS A 19 17.04 13.50 -10.49
N MET A 20 15.98 13.79 -9.73
CA MET A 20 14.84 12.90 -9.59
C MET A 20 14.12 12.74 -10.93
N LYS A 21 14.02 11.50 -11.41
CA LYS A 21 13.21 11.16 -12.57
C LYS A 21 11.79 10.87 -12.11
N TYR A 22 10.83 11.55 -12.71
CA TYR A 22 9.42 11.33 -12.43
C TYR A 22 8.67 10.87 -13.67
N HIS A 23 7.66 10.07 -13.42
CA HIS A 23 6.61 9.72 -14.37
C HIS A 23 5.27 9.71 -13.64
N TRP A 24 4.18 9.71 -14.41
CA TRP A 24 2.83 9.81 -13.84
C TRP A 24 1.94 8.70 -14.33
N ALA A 25 1.26 8.02 -13.41
CA ALA A 25 0.04 7.30 -13.69
C ALA A 25 -1.15 8.26 -13.46
N VAL A 26 -2.01 8.41 -14.47
CA VAL A 26 -3.18 9.27 -14.40
C VAL A 26 -4.40 8.45 -14.74
N SER A 27 -5.33 8.35 -13.80
CA SER A 27 -6.61 7.64 -13.98
C SER A 27 -7.80 8.58 -13.78
N ASP A 28 -8.85 8.41 -14.55
CA ASP A 28 -10.08 9.21 -14.46
C ASP A 28 -11.28 8.44 -13.86
N ALA A 29 -12.40 9.13 -13.67
CA ALA A 29 -13.62 8.54 -13.11
C ALA A 29 -14.33 7.56 -14.05
N THR A 30 -13.98 7.52 -15.33
CA THR A 30 -14.52 6.54 -16.28
C THR A 30 -13.73 5.24 -16.29
N GLY A 31 -12.62 5.17 -15.55
CA GLY A 31 -11.73 4.01 -15.48
C GLY A 31 -10.59 4.08 -16.50
N ASN A 32 -10.48 5.16 -17.29
CA ASN A 32 -9.35 5.31 -18.19
C ASN A 32 -8.07 5.59 -17.40
N SER A 33 -6.96 5.00 -17.81
CA SER A 33 -5.64 5.14 -17.21
C SER A 33 -4.57 5.34 -18.29
N ILE A 34 -3.66 6.28 -18.04
CA ILE A 34 -2.49 6.54 -18.89
C ILE A 34 -1.21 6.60 -18.06
N VAL A 35 -0.10 6.29 -18.71
CA VAL A 35 1.26 6.54 -18.19
C VAL A 35 1.92 7.64 -18.99
N ILE A 36 2.47 8.63 -18.31
CA ILE A 36 3.16 9.79 -18.89
C ILE A 36 4.63 9.75 -18.50
N GLU A 37 5.52 9.66 -19.48
CA GLU A 37 6.97 9.61 -19.29
C GLU A 37 7.69 10.63 -20.18
N TYR A 38 8.76 11.24 -19.67
CA TYR A 38 9.70 12.01 -20.48
C TYR A 38 11.00 11.23 -20.67
N ILE A 39 11.22 10.74 -21.88
CA ILE A 39 12.39 9.92 -22.21
C ILE A 39 13.28 10.75 -23.13
N ASN A 40 14.50 11.06 -22.68
CA ASN A 40 15.45 11.89 -23.42
C ASN A 40 14.85 13.24 -23.88
N GLY A 41 14.05 13.86 -23.01
CA GLY A 41 13.38 15.15 -23.29
C GLY A 41 12.14 15.06 -24.20
N LYS A 42 11.71 13.85 -24.59
CA LYS A 42 10.50 13.65 -25.39
C LYS A 42 9.36 13.12 -24.54
N LEU A 43 8.16 13.66 -24.75
CA LEU A 43 6.94 13.19 -24.11
C LEU A 43 6.47 11.87 -24.74
N HIS A 44 6.25 10.87 -23.91
CA HIS A 44 5.60 9.60 -24.23
C HIS A 44 4.34 9.47 -23.37
N VAL A 45 3.22 9.11 -24.01
CA VAL A 45 1.95 8.84 -23.34
C VAL A 45 1.47 7.48 -23.77
N TYR A 46 1.26 6.58 -22.82
CA TYR A 46 0.84 5.21 -23.05
C TYR A 46 -0.55 4.97 -22.49
N ASP A 47 -1.35 4.17 -23.20
CA ASP A 47 -2.56 3.58 -22.64
C ASP A 47 -2.18 2.57 -21.55
N ASN A 48 -2.86 2.62 -20.41
CA ASN A 48 -2.63 1.74 -19.28
C ASN A 48 -3.94 1.15 -18.73
N ASN A 49 -4.97 1.04 -19.57
CA ASN A 49 -6.29 0.56 -19.17
C ASN A 49 -6.25 -0.92 -18.77
N GLU A 50 -5.64 -1.75 -19.62
CA GLU A 50 -5.56 -3.19 -19.41
C GLU A 50 -4.42 -3.56 -18.45
N VAL A 51 -3.28 -2.85 -18.54
CA VAL A 51 -2.10 -3.15 -17.72
C VAL A 51 -2.25 -2.61 -16.31
N GLY A 52 -2.81 -1.41 -16.11
CA GLY A 52 -3.22 -0.87 -14.80
C GLY A 52 -2.16 -0.87 -13.69
N VAL A 53 -0.87 -0.94 -14.01
CA VAL A 53 0.25 -0.92 -13.03
C VAL A 53 1.30 0.06 -13.52
N LEU A 54 1.94 0.77 -12.59
CA LEU A 54 3.16 1.53 -12.83
C LEU A 54 4.08 1.39 -11.60
N THR A 55 5.40 1.37 -11.80
CA THR A 55 6.37 1.37 -10.69
C THR A 55 7.35 2.53 -10.78
N ASN A 56 8.62 2.28 -11.09
CA ASN A 56 9.66 3.29 -11.24
C ASN A 56 10.43 2.97 -12.52
N ASP A 57 11.74 2.82 -12.45
CA ASP A 57 12.57 2.42 -13.60
C ASP A 57 12.60 0.91 -13.84
N PRO A 58 12.88 0.43 -15.07
CA PRO A 58 13.00 1.20 -16.31
C PRO A 58 11.65 1.73 -16.82
N ASN A 59 11.68 2.41 -17.97
CA ASN A 59 10.49 2.99 -18.61
C ASN A 59 9.34 1.99 -18.81
N PHE A 60 8.14 2.50 -18.98
CA PHE A 60 6.92 1.69 -19.04
C PHE A 60 6.96 0.62 -20.13
N GLU A 61 7.46 0.96 -21.33
CA GLU A 61 7.58 -0.01 -22.43
C GLU A 61 8.46 -1.21 -22.05
N TRP A 62 9.59 -0.97 -21.38
CA TRP A 62 10.44 -2.04 -20.90
C TRP A 62 9.74 -2.88 -19.82
N GLN A 63 8.98 -2.26 -18.92
CA GLN A 63 8.18 -2.98 -17.91
C GLN A 63 7.18 -3.94 -18.58
N LEU A 64 6.58 -3.54 -19.71
CA LEU A 64 5.72 -4.43 -20.51
C LEU A 64 6.51 -5.62 -21.08
N TYR A 65 7.72 -5.38 -21.63
CA TYR A 65 8.58 -6.46 -22.09
C TYR A 65 8.98 -7.42 -20.97
N ASN A 66 9.23 -6.90 -19.76
CA ASN A 66 9.56 -7.69 -18.56
C ASN A 66 8.44 -8.68 -18.17
N LEU A 67 7.17 -8.38 -18.46
CA LEU A 67 6.10 -9.36 -18.22
C LEU A 67 6.32 -10.66 -19.01
N ASN A 68 6.90 -10.59 -20.22
CA ASN A 68 7.14 -11.79 -21.05
C ASN A 68 8.14 -12.76 -20.41
N THR A 69 9.01 -12.32 -19.49
CA THR A 69 9.96 -13.22 -18.81
C THR A 69 9.28 -14.07 -17.72
N HIS A 70 8.00 -13.83 -17.45
CA HIS A 70 7.20 -14.49 -16.41
C HIS A 70 5.98 -15.21 -17.00
N VAL A 71 6.00 -15.51 -18.30
CA VAL A 71 4.87 -16.12 -19.05
C VAL A 71 4.36 -17.45 -18.46
N ASN A 72 5.17 -18.12 -17.65
CA ASN A 72 4.78 -19.37 -16.99
C ASN A 72 3.91 -19.15 -15.74
N VAL A 73 3.80 -17.91 -15.25
CA VAL A 73 2.90 -17.53 -14.15
C VAL A 73 1.49 -17.36 -14.70
N GLY A 74 0.50 -17.94 -14.02
CA GLY A 74 -0.89 -17.79 -14.46
C GLY A 74 -1.93 -18.26 -13.43
N PRO A 75 -3.22 -18.13 -13.77
CA PRO A 75 -4.30 -18.29 -12.78
C PRO A 75 -4.66 -19.76 -12.52
N LYS A 76 -4.28 -20.66 -13.43
CA LYS A 76 -4.66 -22.08 -13.39
C LYS A 76 -3.66 -22.90 -12.58
N TRP A 77 -4.13 -24.03 -12.05
CA TRP A 77 -3.25 -25.01 -11.41
C TRP A 77 -2.08 -25.37 -12.32
N ALA A 78 -0.87 -25.43 -11.74
CA ALA A 78 0.33 -25.76 -12.50
C ALA A 78 0.16 -27.13 -13.16
N ASN A 79 0.20 -27.17 -14.49
CA ASN A 79 0.18 -28.45 -15.18
C ASN A 79 1.58 -29.07 -15.11
N SER A 80 1.64 -30.35 -14.74
CA SER A 80 2.88 -31.12 -14.85
C SER A 80 3.15 -31.61 -16.27
N GLY A 81 2.28 -31.39 -17.25
CA GLY A 81 2.46 -31.75 -18.66
C GLY A 81 2.83 -33.22 -18.89
N GLU A 82 3.26 -33.53 -20.12
CA GLU A 82 4.07 -34.73 -20.41
C GLU A 82 5.53 -34.48 -19.97
N LYS A 83 5.74 -34.18 -18.68
CA LYS A 83 7.10 -34.02 -18.15
C LYS A 83 7.83 -35.35 -18.19
N LEU A 84 9.16 -35.26 -18.26
CA LEU A 84 10.08 -36.35 -17.91
C LEU A 84 9.60 -36.99 -16.60
N LYS A 85 9.06 -38.20 -16.63
CA LYS A 85 8.67 -38.92 -15.40
C LYS A 85 9.71 -39.98 -15.08
N ILE A 86 10.25 -39.92 -13.88
CA ILE A 86 11.18 -40.92 -13.34
C ILE A 86 10.58 -41.44 -12.04
N GLU A 87 10.45 -42.76 -11.93
CA GLU A 87 10.01 -43.39 -10.69
C GLU A 87 11.16 -43.43 -9.67
N THR A 88 10.85 -43.02 -8.45
CA THR A 88 11.80 -42.99 -7.33
C THR A 88 11.13 -43.53 -6.06
N PRO A 89 11.88 -43.78 -4.97
CA PRO A 89 11.28 -44.18 -3.69
C PRO A 89 10.28 -43.18 -3.10
N VAL A 90 10.29 -41.91 -3.54
CA VAL A 90 9.32 -40.88 -3.13
C VAL A 90 8.17 -40.70 -4.13
N GLY A 91 8.04 -41.63 -5.09
CA GLY A 91 7.06 -41.59 -6.17
C GLY A 91 7.62 -41.05 -7.49
N SER A 92 6.73 -40.85 -8.45
CA SER A 92 7.05 -40.29 -9.76
C SER A 92 7.50 -38.83 -9.65
N ILE A 93 8.55 -38.43 -10.36
CA ILE A 93 9.07 -37.05 -10.37
C ILE A 93 9.35 -36.53 -11.79
N PRO A 94 9.29 -35.21 -12.04
CA PRO A 94 8.84 -34.15 -11.13
C PRO A 94 7.31 -34.05 -11.09
N ASN A 95 6.78 -33.70 -9.92
CA ASN A 95 5.36 -33.52 -9.64
C ASN A 95 5.09 -32.17 -8.94
N VAL A 96 3.86 -31.68 -9.06
CA VAL A 96 3.41 -30.50 -8.30
C VAL A 96 3.30 -30.89 -6.83
N ILE A 97 4.05 -30.19 -5.96
CA ILE A 97 4.15 -30.55 -4.54
C ILE A 97 3.15 -29.82 -3.64
N SER A 98 2.63 -28.65 -4.04
CA SER A 98 1.73 -27.84 -3.21
C SER A 98 0.95 -26.77 -4.01
N LYS A 99 0.08 -26.06 -3.30
CA LYS A 99 -0.59 -24.84 -3.77
C LYS A 99 0.43 -23.73 -4.07
N GLY A 100 0.07 -22.79 -4.95
CA GLY A 100 0.95 -21.67 -5.33
C GLY A 100 1.99 -22.01 -6.39
N THR A 101 2.10 -23.29 -6.81
CA THR A 101 3.03 -23.72 -7.87
C THR A 101 2.76 -23.01 -9.21
N ASN A 102 1.55 -22.49 -9.43
CA ASN A 102 1.19 -21.66 -10.58
C ASN A 102 1.87 -20.28 -10.60
N LEU A 103 2.52 -19.89 -9.50
CA LEU A 103 3.27 -18.64 -9.36
C LEU A 103 4.79 -18.86 -9.35
N LEU A 104 5.29 -20.08 -9.59
CA LEU A 104 6.73 -20.32 -9.68
C LEU A 104 7.35 -19.38 -10.72
N GLY A 105 8.49 -18.78 -10.39
CA GLY A 105 9.15 -17.80 -11.25
C GLY A 105 8.72 -16.35 -11.03
N LEU A 106 7.64 -16.09 -10.28
CA LEU A 106 7.29 -14.73 -9.89
C LEU A 106 8.35 -14.18 -8.91
N PRO A 107 8.94 -12.99 -9.18
CA PRO A 107 10.09 -12.51 -8.42
C PRO A 107 9.67 -11.99 -7.04
N GLY A 108 10.54 -12.19 -6.05
CA GLY A 108 10.31 -11.95 -4.61
C GLY A 108 10.99 -10.71 -4.03
N ASP A 109 11.94 -10.09 -4.75
CA ASP A 109 12.65 -8.88 -4.33
C ASP A 109 11.83 -7.58 -4.52
N PHE A 110 12.32 -6.45 -4.02
CA PHE A 110 11.61 -5.17 -4.05
C PHE A 110 12.03 -4.22 -5.20
N THR A 111 12.82 -4.70 -6.17
CA THR A 111 13.16 -3.88 -7.34
C THR A 111 11.89 -3.47 -8.10
N PRO A 112 11.88 -2.32 -8.79
CA PRO A 112 10.68 -1.90 -9.50
C PRO A 112 10.20 -2.90 -10.58
N PRO A 113 11.07 -3.58 -11.37
CA PRO A 113 10.66 -4.66 -12.27
C PRO A 113 9.95 -5.81 -11.56
N SER A 114 10.47 -6.22 -10.40
CA SER A 114 9.89 -7.31 -9.62
C SER A 114 8.55 -6.92 -9.01
N ARG A 115 8.42 -5.70 -8.48
CA ARG A 115 7.14 -5.18 -7.98
C ARG A 115 6.10 -5.03 -9.10
N PHE A 116 6.51 -4.60 -10.30
CA PHE A 116 5.64 -4.46 -11.46
C PHE A 116 5.07 -5.82 -11.89
N ALA A 117 5.95 -6.81 -12.11
CA ALA A 117 5.54 -8.15 -12.48
C ALA A 117 4.67 -8.80 -11.38
N ARG A 118 5.06 -8.69 -10.11
CA ARG A 118 4.28 -9.24 -8.99
C ARG A 118 2.89 -8.64 -8.92
N MET A 119 2.77 -7.31 -8.99
CA MET A 119 1.48 -6.63 -8.93
C MET A 119 0.58 -7.03 -10.11
N PHE A 120 1.12 -7.01 -11.33
CA PHE A 120 0.38 -7.40 -12.53
C PHE A 120 -0.16 -8.84 -12.42
N TYR A 121 0.71 -9.83 -12.23
CA TYR A 121 0.29 -11.23 -12.22
C TYR A 121 -0.62 -11.58 -11.04
N LEU A 122 -0.40 -11.01 -9.85
CA LEU A 122 -1.29 -11.26 -8.72
C LEU A 122 -2.69 -10.66 -8.96
N ARG A 123 -2.77 -9.44 -9.53
CA ARG A 123 -4.05 -8.82 -9.88
C ARG A 123 -4.78 -9.62 -10.95
N GLU A 124 -4.13 -9.96 -12.05
CA GLU A 124 -4.76 -10.72 -13.14
C GLU A 124 -5.24 -12.09 -12.66
N ASN A 125 -4.45 -12.77 -11.83
CA ASN A 125 -4.86 -14.06 -11.27
C ASN A 125 -6.04 -13.94 -10.30
N LEU A 126 -6.11 -12.85 -9.51
CA LEU A 126 -7.23 -12.57 -8.63
C LEU A 126 -8.51 -12.33 -9.43
N LEU A 127 -8.46 -11.43 -10.42
CA LEU A 127 -9.62 -11.07 -11.25
C LEU A 127 -10.10 -12.26 -12.10
N TYR A 128 -9.19 -13.11 -12.57
CA TYR A 128 -9.56 -14.32 -13.30
C TYR A 128 -10.25 -15.36 -12.41
N ASN A 129 -9.68 -15.64 -11.22
CA ASN A 129 -10.17 -16.72 -10.37
C ASN A 129 -11.38 -16.32 -9.50
N ILE A 130 -11.49 -15.03 -9.15
CA ILE A 130 -12.56 -14.46 -8.32
C ILE A 130 -12.98 -13.12 -8.95
N PRO A 131 -13.70 -13.10 -10.09
CA PRO A 131 -14.16 -11.86 -10.73
C PRO A 131 -14.95 -10.95 -9.78
N GLU A 132 -15.68 -11.54 -8.83
CA GLU A 132 -16.48 -10.84 -7.82
C GLU A 132 -15.64 -10.12 -6.75
N SER A 133 -14.31 -10.32 -6.72
CA SER A 133 -13.39 -9.70 -5.75
C SER A 133 -13.30 -8.18 -5.81
N VAL A 134 -13.96 -7.55 -6.80
CA VAL A 134 -14.02 -6.10 -6.99
C VAL A 134 -15.44 -5.60 -7.28
N GLU A 135 -16.48 -6.39 -6.99
CA GLU A 135 -17.87 -6.00 -7.25
C GLU A 135 -18.37 -4.86 -6.36
N THR A 136 -17.94 -4.84 -5.09
CA THR A 136 -18.30 -3.77 -4.15
C THR A 136 -17.09 -2.95 -3.74
N GLU A 137 -17.34 -1.75 -3.19
CA GLU A 137 -16.28 -0.92 -2.61
C GLU A 137 -15.50 -1.68 -1.52
N LYS A 138 -16.20 -2.47 -0.71
CA LYS A 138 -15.57 -3.25 0.36
C LYS A 138 -14.65 -4.32 -0.21
N ASP A 139 -15.10 -5.02 -1.25
CA ASP A 139 -14.29 -6.06 -1.91
C ASP A 139 -13.07 -5.43 -2.57
N ALA A 140 -13.24 -4.31 -3.28
CA ALA A 140 -12.14 -3.56 -3.86
C ALA A 140 -11.11 -3.07 -2.82
N ILE A 141 -11.56 -2.58 -1.65
CA ILE A 141 -10.66 -2.21 -0.55
C ILE A 141 -9.88 -3.44 -0.06
N ILE A 142 -10.54 -4.58 0.13
CA ILE A 142 -9.91 -5.82 0.62
C ILE A 142 -8.88 -6.34 -0.40
N ALA A 143 -9.30 -6.49 -1.66
CA ALA A 143 -8.47 -6.96 -2.76
C ALA A 143 -7.24 -6.06 -2.96
N THR A 144 -7.45 -4.74 -3.06
CA THR A 144 -6.36 -3.78 -3.22
C THR A 144 -5.43 -3.82 -2.02
N THR A 145 -5.95 -3.86 -0.79
CA THR A 145 -5.11 -3.97 0.41
C THR A 145 -4.21 -5.20 0.37
N ALA A 146 -4.76 -6.37 -0.01
CA ALA A 146 -3.99 -7.61 -0.12
C ALA A 146 -2.89 -7.53 -1.19
N LEU A 147 -3.21 -6.97 -2.36
CA LEU A 147 -2.26 -6.75 -3.45
C LEU A 147 -1.15 -5.78 -3.03
N MET A 148 -1.49 -4.64 -2.41
CA MET A 148 -0.52 -3.65 -1.95
C MET A 148 0.42 -4.20 -0.88
N ASN A 149 -0.07 -5.10 -0.01
CA ASN A 149 0.77 -5.77 0.97
C ASN A 149 1.84 -6.67 0.32
N SER A 150 1.63 -7.16 -0.91
CA SER A 150 2.62 -7.99 -1.62
C SER A 150 3.86 -7.21 -2.08
N VAL A 151 3.77 -5.89 -2.13
CA VAL A 151 4.83 -4.95 -2.55
C VAL A 151 5.13 -3.90 -1.48
N PHE A 152 4.66 -4.12 -0.25
CA PHE A 152 4.93 -3.25 0.89
C PHE A 152 6.36 -3.51 1.38
N ILE A 153 7.20 -2.48 1.39
CA ILE A 153 8.63 -2.59 1.71
C ILE A 153 8.82 -2.34 3.21
N PRO A 154 9.23 -3.35 4.00
CA PRO A 154 9.57 -3.14 5.41
C PRO A 154 10.84 -2.30 5.56
N ARG A 155 10.85 -1.37 6.50
CA ARG A 155 12.03 -0.54 6.78
C ARG A 155 13.21 -1.41 7.20
N GLY A 156 14.36 -1.20 6.55
CA GLY A 156 15.59 -1.97 6.77
C GLY A 156 15.70 -3.26 5.98
N SER A 157 14.71 -3.61 5.14
CA SER A 157 14.80 -4.78 4.24
C SER A 157 15.62 -4.51 2.98
N ILE A 158 15.67 -3.25 2.54
CA ILE A 158 16.55 -2.78 1.46
C ILE A 158 17.81 -2.23 2.12
N ALA A 159 18.98 -2.61 1.62
CA ALA A 159 20.25 -2.07 2.11
C ALA A 159 20.37 -0.58 1.79
N ALA A 160 21.00 0.19 2.67
CA ALA A 160 21.24 1.61 2.43
C ALA A 160 22.08 1.82 1.16
N SER A 161 21.69 2.80 0.35
CA SER A 161 22.44 3.15 -0.86
C SER A 161 23.77 3.80 -0.48
N PRO A 162 24.91 3.39 -1.08
CA PRO A 162 26.18 4.08 -0.90
C PRO A 162 26.14 5.57 -1.28
N GLU A 163 25.17 5.96 -2.11
CA GLU A 163 25.00 7.33 -2.60
C GLU A 163 24.15 8.21 -1.66
N GLU A 164 23.30 7.61 -0.84
CA GLU A 164 22.34 8.33 0.03
C GLU A 164 22.79 8.39 1.49
N GLY A 165 23.67 7.48 1.91
CA GLY A 165 24.26 7.43 3.25
C GLY A 165 23.83 6.21 4.04
N PRO A 166 24.52 5.88 5.15
CA PRO A 166 24.42 4.59 5.84
C PRO A 166 23.08 4.34 6.55
N ASP A 167 22.28 5.38 6.79
CA ASP A 167 21.02 5.32 7.56
C ASP A 167 19.77 5.64 6.73
N GLU A 168 19.93 5.89 5.42
CA GLU A 168 18.84 6.12 4.49
C GLU A 168 18.39 4.78 3.90
N PHE A 169 17.27 4.28 4.42
CA PHE A 169 16.67 3.02 3.97
C PHE A 169 15.37 3.29 3.25
N ASP A 170 15.21 2.73 2.07
CA ASP A 170 13.93 2.76 1.35
C ASP A 170 12.88 1.87 2.04
N PHE A 171 11.68 2.42 2.19
CA PHE A 171 10.52 1.72 2.74
C PHE A 171 9.21 2.36 2.28
N THR A 172 8.12 1.61 2.40
CA THR A 172 6.79 2.15 2.08
C THR A 172 6.35 3.11 3.18
N GLN A 173 6.23 4.40 2.88
CA GLN A 173 5.81 5.38 3.89
C GLN A 173 4.29 5.38 4.14
N PHE A 174 3.51 5.20 3.08
CA PHE A 174 2.05 5.21 3.13
C PHE A 174 1.45 4.50 1.91
N THR A 175 0.16 4.20 1.97
CA THR A 175 -0.62 3.65 0.84
C THR A 175 -1.89 4.47 0.66
N VAL A 176 -2.32 4.66 -0.59
CA VAL A 176 -3.56 5.36 -0.94
C VAL A 176 -4.43 4.47 -1.83
N ILE A 177 -5.74 4.50 -1.61
CA ILE A 177 -6.75 3.97 -2.54
C ILE A 177 -7.65 5.14 -2.94
N LYS A 178 -7.94 5.31 -4.22
CA LYS A 178 -8.78 6.41 -4.73
C LYS A 178 -10.07 5.85 -5.31
N PHE A 179 -11.18 6.53 -5.07
CA PHE A 179 -12.48 6.27 -5.69
C PHE A 179 -12.92 7.52 -6.47
N PRO A 180 -12.43 7.75 -7.70
CA PRO A 180 -12.65 9.00 -8.40
C PRO A 180 -14.14 9.29 -8.69
N GLN A 181 -14.95 8.26 -8.97
CA GLN A 181 -16.40 8.41 -9.17
C GLN A 181 -17.13 8.95 -7.94
N LYS A 182 -16.63 8.62 -6.75
CA LYS A 182 -17.20 9.05 -5.46
C LYS A 182 -16.47 10.26 -4.87
N ARG A 183 -15.38 10.70 -5.52
CA ARG A 183 -14.47 11.73 -5.01
C ARG A 183 -14.01 11.43 -3.58
N GLU A 184 -13.67 10.17 -3.33
CA GLU A 184 -13.13 9.73 -2.05
C GLU A 184 -11.71 9.21 -2.24
N PHE A 185 -10.92 9.29 -1.18
CA PHE A 185 -9.70 8.49 -1.09
C PHE A 185 -9.50 7.98 0.33
N LEU A 186 -8.87 6.83 0.43
CA LEU A 186 -8.44 6.22 1.67
C LEU A 186 -6.93 6.29 1.73
N TYR A 187 -6.38 6.53 2.91
CA TYR A 187 -4.95 6.43 3.15
C TYR A 187 -4.66 5.71 4.45
N ARG A 188 -3.48 5.11 4.53
CA ARG A 188 -2.90 4.57 5.76
C ARG A 188 -1.40 4.81 5.73
N SER A 189 -0.79 4.93 6.90
CA SER A 189 0.66 5.14 6.99
C SER A 189 1.39 3.86 7.34
N TYR A 190 2.72 3.87 7.27
CA TYR A 190 3.55 2.76 7.71
C TYR A 190 3.24 2.38 9.17
N GLN A 191 3.14 3.38 10.06
CA GLN A 191 2.90 3.19 11.49
C GLN A 191 1.44 2.83 11.81
N ASN A 192 0.49 3.53 11.20
CA ASN A 192 -0.94 3.33 11.40
C ASN A 192 -1.58 2.68 10.17
N GLN A 193 -1.76 1.37 10.24
CA GLN A 193 -2.31 0.57 9.14
C GLN A 193 -3.85 0.62 9.05
N VAL A 194 -4.53 1.35 9.94
CA VAL A 194 -5.98 1.58 9.85
C VAL A 194 -6.26 2.55 8.71
N TRP A 195 -7.14 2.16 7.80
CA TRP A 195 -7.58 3.00 6.70
C TRP A 195 -8.37 4.21 7.20
N LYS A 196 -7.91 5.40 6.81
CA LYS A 196 -8.56 6.69 7.05
C LYS A 196 -9.16 7.18 5.74
N LYS A 197 -10.43 7.58 5.76
CA LYS A 197 -11.17 8.01 4.56
C LYS A 197 -11.34 9.53 4.53
N ILE A 198 -11.16 10.13 3.36
CA ILE A 198 -11.50 11.52 3.07
C ILE A 198 -12.50 11.54 1.92
N ARG A 199 -13.61 12.24 2.12
CA ARG A 199 -14.62 12.53 1.10
C ARG A 199 -14.46 13.98 0.67
N LEU A 200 -14.15 14.21 -0.60
CA LEU A 200 -13.89 15.57 -1.08
C LEU A 200 -15.17 16.40 -1.12
N ASP A 201 -16.33 15.80 -1.36
CA ASP A 201 -17.61 16.54 -1.39
C ASP A 201 -18.00 17.15 -0.03
N ASP A 202 -17.39 16.68 1.07
CA ASP A 202 -17.58 17.26 2.41
C ASP A 202 -16.65 18.46 2.68
N LEU A 203 -15.72 18.76 1.78
CA LEU A 203 -14.71 19.80 1.94
C LEU A 203 -15.07 21.06 1.15
N ASN A 204 -14.75 22.22 1.71
CA ASN A 204 -14.88 23.49 1.00
C ASN A 204 -13.64 23.75 0.13
N PHE A 205 -13.83 23.84 -1.18
CA PHE A 205 -12.81 24.26 -2.13
C PHE A 205 -12.98 25.70 -2.64
N GLU A 206 -14.08 26.37 -2.31
CA GLU A 206 -14.31 27.79 -2.57
C GLU A 206 -13.63 28.60 -1.47
N LEU A 207 -12.30 28.70 -1.57
CA LEU A 207 -11.47 29.39 -0.59
C LEU A 207 -11.15 30.81 -1.07
N GLU A 208 -11.34 31.79 -0.20
CA GLU A 208 -10.91 33.16 -0.45
C GLU A 208 -9.38 33.26 -0.49
N ALA A 209 -8.85 34.23 -1.23
CA ALA A 209 -7.41 34.49 -1.27
C ALA A 209 -6.89 34.80 0.14
N GLY A 210 -5.85 34.08 0.57
CA GLY A 210 -5.31 34.19 1.93
C GLY A 210 -5.89 33.19 2.93
N THR A 211 -6.87 32.36 2.53
CA THR A 211 -7.34 31.27 3.41
C THR A 211 -6.17 30.35 3.78
N PRO A 212 -5.95 30.06 5.09
CA PRO A 212 -4.89 29.16 5.52
C PRO A 212 -5.02 27.77 4.88
N LYS A 213 -3.90 27.22 4.42
CA LYS A 213 -3.86 25.84 3.94
C LYS A 213 -4.12 24.89 5.11
N GLN A 214 -4.98 23.90 4.87
CA GLN A 214 -5.18 22.81 5.81
C GLN A 214 -4.16 21.71 5.56
N PHE A 215 -3.64 21.12 6.64
CA PHE A 215 -2.68 20.04 6.58
C PHE A 215 -3.22 18.87 7.39
N LEU A 216 -3.10 17.68 6.84
CA LEU A 216 -3.39 16.44 7.54
C LEU A 216 -2.10 15.60 7.55
N PRO A 217 -1.51 15.33 8.73
CA PRO A 217 -0.32 14.51 8.78
C PRO A 217 -0.66 13.07 8.38
N VAL A 218 0.11 12.50 7.45
CA VAL A 218 -0.04 11.10 7.04
C VAL A 218 0.35 10.18 8.20
N ASN A 219 1.48 10.50 8.86
CA ASN A 219 1.88 9.92 10.14
C ASN A 219 1.30 10.76 11.28
N ASP A 220 0.24 10.27 11.89
CA ASP A 220 -0.46 10.92 13.00
C ASP A 220 0.10 10.54 14.38
N GLY A 221 1.14 9.70 14.44
CA GLY A 221 1.74 9.21 15.67
C GLY A 221 1.00 8.05 16.32
N GLU A 222 -0.12 7.59 15.72
CA GLU A 222 -0.86 6.44 16.18
C GLU A 222 -0.35 5.14 15.53
N ILE A 223 -0.63 4.00 16.16
CA ILE A 223 -0.25 2.66 15.67
C ILE A 223 -1.45 1.80 15.21
N GLY A 224 -2.67 2.36 15.27
CA GLY A 224 -3.86 1.70 14.72
C GLY A 224 -4.30 0.42 15.44
N ILE A 225 -4.17 0.36 16.77
CA ILE A 225 -4.58 -0.79 17.58
C ILE A 225 -5.98 -0.55 18.17
N VAL A 226 -6.89 -1.50 17.98
CA VAL A 226 -8.21 -1.51 18.63
C VAL A 226 -8.21 -2.62 19.70
N ASP A 227 -8.34 -2.26 20.98
CA ASP A 227 -8.44 -3.22 22.08
C ASP A 227 -9.86 -3.77 22.20
N TYR A 228 -10.02 -5.07 21.91
CA TYR A 228 -11.29 -5.78 21.99
C TYR A 228 -11.53 -6.48 23.33
N SER A 229 -10.60 -6.39 24.29
CA SER A 229 -10.67 -7.11 25.58
C SER A 229 -11.97 -6.82 26.33
N GLN A 230 -12.38 -5.55 26.37
CA GLN A 230 -13.64 -5.14 27.03
C GLN A 230 -14.88 -5.71 26.35
N LYS A 231 -14.88 -5.86 25.02
CA LYS A 231 -15.99 -6.48 24.29
C LYS A 231 -16.07 -7.98 24.57
N LEU A 232 -14.92 -8.65 24.76
CA LEU A 232 -14.85 -10.08 25.05
C LEU A 232 -15.17 -10.41 26.52
N MET A 233 -14.91 -9.50 27.45
CA MET A 233 -15.26 -9.66 28.87
C MET A 233 -16.77 -9.53 29.16
N GLY A 234 -17.61 -9.33 28.15
CA GLY A 234 -19.06 -9.31 28.32
C GLY A 234 -19.61 -8.10 29.07
N THR A 235 -18.80 -7.05 29.29
CA THR A 235 -19.23 -5.79 29.91
C THR A 235 -20.00 -4.88 28.94
N ASN A 236 -20.75 -5.47 28.00
CA ASN A 236 -21.82 -4.76 27.31
C ASN A 236 -22.95 -4.55 28.31
N LYS A 237 -22.87 -3.48 29.11
CA LYS A 237 -24.10 -2.81 29.55
C LYS A 237 -24.74 -2.28 28.27
N GLU A 238 -25.67 -3.02 27.71
CA GLU A 238 -26.67 -2.43 26.82
C GLU A 238 -27.27 -1.23 27.57
N PHE A 239 -27.03 -0.04 27.05
CA PHE A 239 -27.71 1.16 27.50
C PHE A 239 -29.16 1.09 27.02
N ILE A 240 -29.99 0.36 27.77
CA ILE A 240 -31.42 0.64 27.91
C ILE A 240 -31.66 0.79 29.40
N VAL A 241 -31.75 2.05 29.85
CA VAL A 241 -32.15 2.38 31.21
C VAL A 241 -33.66 2.19 31.30
N ASP A 242 -34.12 1.04 31.81
CA ASP A 242 -35.41 0.99 32.49
C ASP A 242 -35.14 0.87 33.99
N SER A 243 -35.39 1.98 34.67
CA SER A 243 -35.21 2.16 36.09
C SER A 243 -36.35 1.46 36.85
N LYS A 244 -36.08 0.30 37.47
CA LYS A 244 -36.62 -0.07 38.80
C LYS A 244 -36.14 -1.45 39.27
N LYS A 245 -35.76 -1.49 40.57
CA LYS A 245 -35.36 -2.63 41.43
C LYS A 245 -33.89 -3.03 41.26
N GLY A 246 -33.03 -3.08 42.27
CA GLY A 246 -33.13 -2.91 43.70
C GLY A 246 -31.81 -3.42 44.33
N ARG A 247 -31.35 -2.77 45.41
CA ARG A 247 -30.23 -3.10 46.32
C ARG A 247 -29.98 -4.61 46.52
N THR A 248 -28.76 -5.11 46.78
CA THR A 248 -27.91 -4.82 47.96
C THR A 248 -26.44 -5.27 47.81
N GLU A 249 -25.57 -4.43 48.38
CA GLU A 249 -24.26 -4.58 49.06
C GLU A 249 -23.53 -5.94 49.21
N GLY A 250 -22.19 -5.84 49.24
CA GLY A 250 -21.26 -6.79 49.86
C GLY A 250 -19.80 -6.35 49.72
N GLU A 251 -19.25 -5.69 50.74
CA GLU A 251 -17.87 -5.18 50.84
C GLU A 251 -16.80 -6.29 50.97
N GLY A 252 -15.55 -5.97 50.59
CA GLY A 252 -14.36 -6.74 50.95
C GLY A 252 -13.06 -6.01 50.59
N LYS A 253 -12.49 -5.28 51.56
CA LYS A 253 -11.19 -4.59 51.48
C LYS A 253 -10.01 -5.56 51.65
N GLY A 254 -8.91 -5.30 50.95
CA GLY A 254 -7.57 -5.80 51.27
C GLY A 254 -6.51 -4.85 50.70
N LYS A 255 -5.67 -4.27 51.58
CA LYS A 255 -4.59 -3.32 51.31
C LYS A 255 -3.24 -4.03 51.18
N ASP A 256 -2.28 -3.36 50.51
CA ASP A 256 -0.87 -3.10 50.88
C ASP A 256 -0.01 -3.03 49.59
N GLN A 257 0.48 -1.84 49.18
CA GLN A 257 1.80 -1.25 49.46
C GLN A 257 2.97 -2.17 49.03
N GLU A 258 3.92 -1.80 48.16
CA GLU A 258 4.81 -0.63 48.22
C GLU A 258 5.73 -0.54 46.96
N LYS A 259 6.25 0.68 46.70
CA LYS A 259 7.52 1.05 46.01
C LYS A 259 7.62 0.78 44.49
N GLY A 260 7.97 1.73 43.62
CA GLY A 260 8.72 2.97 43.76
C GLY A 260 9.81 2.97 42.67
N GLY A 261 9.74 3.91 41.71
CA GLY A 261 10.71 4.02 40.63
C GLY A 261 10.31 5.07 39.60
N ASP A 262 10.63 6.33 39.89
CA ASP A 262 10.63 7.42 38.92
C ASP A 262 11.65 7.15 37.81
N TYR A 263 11.21 7.17 36.56
CA TYR A 263 12.08 7.47 35.41
C TYR A 263 11.40 8.56 34.58
N ASN A 264 11.81 9.79 34.85
CA ASN A 264 11.72 10.90 33.93
C ASN A 264 12.81 10.69 32.86
N ASN A 265 12.43 10.60 31.59
CA ASN A 265 13.33 11.01 30.51
C ASN A 265 12.54 11.76 29.45
N ASN A 266 12.71 13.07 29.48
CA ASN A 266 12.53 13.94 28.33
C ASN A 266 13.44 13.44 27.21
N ASP A 267 12.87 12.94 26.13
CA ASP A 267 13.56 12.92 24.84
C ASP A 267 12.65 13.54 23.78
N ASN A 268 12.88 14.86 23.60
CA ASN A 268 12.56 15.58 22.39
C ASN A 268 13.33 14.96 21.21
N ASN A 269 12.73 13.99 20.52
CA ASN A 269 13.26 13.56 19.23
C ASN A 269 12.53 14.28 18.09
N ASN A 270 13.12 15.42 17.78
CA ASN A 270 13.03 16.14 16.52
C ASN A 270 13.46 15.19 15.37
N LEU A 271 12.49 14.49 14.76
CA LEU A 271 12.72 13.70 13.56
C LEU A 271 12.83 14.65 12.37
N GLY A 272 14.07 15.08 12.09
CA GLY A 272 14.43 15.75 10.85
C GLY A 272 14.05 14.86 9.66
N GLY A 273 13.18 15.38 8.80
CA GLY A 273 12.86 14.75 7.52
C GLY A 273 14.07 14.78 6.60
N GLY A 274 14.75 13.64 6.50
CA GLY A 274 15.65 13.32 5.40
C GLY A 274 14.82 12.92 4.19
N GLY A 275 14.99 13.64 3.09
CA GLY A 275 14.30 13.39 1.83
C GLY A 275 14.89 12.18 1.10
N GLY A 276 14.51 10.98 1.53
CA GLY A 276 14.65 9.75 0.74
C GLY A 276 13.43 9.55 -0.16
N GLY A 277 13.65 9.16 -1.41
CA GLY A 277 12.65 8.95 -2.45
C GLY A 277 11.71 7.77 -2.21
N GLY A 278 11.14 7.63 -1.01
CA GLY A 278 10.17 6.60 -0.67
C GLY A 278 8.88 6.82 -1.46
N GLY A 279 8.80 6.16 -2.62
CA GLY A 279 7.59 6.11 -3.43
C GLY A 279 6.44 5.51 -2.64
N GLY A 280 5.36 6.27 -2.46
CA GLY A 280 4.09 5.69 -2.09
C GLY A 280 3.69 4.67 -3.17
N ASN A 281 3.27 3.48 -2.78
CA ASN A 281 2.67 2.56 -3.74
C ASN A 281 1.31 3.17 -4.14
N ILE A 282 1.21 3.65 -5.37
CA ILE A 282 -0.02 4.12 -6.00
C ILE A 282 -0.33 3.11 -7.12
N VAL A 283 -1.47 2.44 -6.98
CA VAL A 283 -2.15 1.73 -8.07
C VAL A 283 -3.39 2.53 -8.42
#